data_AF-A0A4D4KNE6-F1
#
_entry.id   AF-A0A4D4KNE6-F1
#
_cell.length_a   1.000
_cell.length_b   1.000
_cell.length_c   1.000
_cell.angle_alpha   90.00
_cell.angle_beta   90.00
_cell.angle_gamma   90.00
#
_symmetry.space_group_name_H-M   'P 1'
#
loop_
_entity.id
_entity.type
_entity.pdbx_description
1 polymer ?
#
loop_
_entity_poly.entity_id
_entity_poly.type
_entity_poly.pdbx_seq_one_letter_code
_entity_poly.pdbx_strand_id
1 'polypeptide(L)'
;MVRDALLEYGRFGEIDSLEQQTITDLGALLPVTVRNFGEGSAPWGKVVSWLITFEACKPYGVCKEDIEKRIFPHTYSYDNGGIKVRTALDRATVDQLYYASKQVRAQFHRVLGTEEPLAGDPNATLNIVLYASRSDYEVYHPMLTGMGTDNGGVYIEQGATFYTYQRRVPQDSSLTLEELFRHEYTHYLNGRFAVPGFFGEGPWYEGDRTTAMDEGSAEFLDGSTRDDGIRVRQSLVRDIINDTQGGRPRMTINEMLHATYDRDGFRFYSYAGTFFEFLWRDHPAKLQEMYRFIRADDPVAFDNWRHQQGADTNLQLQYDAFLDAQTAIVDDLFVPDTTFVPNEDLTLTDAAGAQSAFARATGNQPVCKDNGDGEHGRFVCTGRITANLSDPSSLNKVFTEMSEAVDANLLDRSKPAAVDFGDMNCDFGRPTVTGNSGTADFSCEGPLRR
;
A
#
# COMPACT_ATOMS: atom_id res chain seq x y z
N MET A 1 -6.39 -22.63 26.38
CA MET A 1 -6.68 -22.93 27.80
C MET A 1 -6.13 -21.87 28.75
N VAL A 2 -4.81 -21.73 28.99
CA VAL A 2 -4.31 -20.76 29.99
C VAL A 2 -4.61 -19.30 29.61
N ARG A 3 -4.38 -18.93 28.34
CA ARG A 3 -4.79 -17.63 27.79
C ARG A 3 -6.26 -17.32 28.08
N ASP A 4 -7.14 -18.27 27.78
CA ASP A 4 -8.59 -18.10 27.91
C ASP A 4 -9.00 -18.03 29.38
N ALA A 5 -8.40 -18.85 30.24
CA ALA A 5 -8.65 -18.80 31.68
C ALA A 5 -8.26 -17.44 32.28
N LEU A 6 -7.15 -16.82 31.85
CA LEU A 6 -6.75 -15.49 32.28
C LEU A 6 -7.67 -14.39 31.73
N LEU A 7 -8.14 -14.56 30.49
CA LEU A 7 -9.15 -13.68 29.90
C LEU A 7 -10.45 -13.72 30.72
N GLU A 8 -10.98 -14.92 31.02
CA GLU A 8 -12.20 -15.07 31.82
C GLU A 8 -12.01 -14.64 33.28
N TYR A 9 -10.84 -14.89 33.85
CA TYR A 9 -10.55 -14.46 35.23
C TYR A 9 -10.63 -12.95 35.38
N GLY A 10 -10.05 -12.18 34.44
CA GLY A 10 -10.13 -10.73 34.50
C GLY A 10 -11.54 -10.16 34.33
N ARG A 11 -12.46 -10.87 33.64
CA ARG A 11 -13.88 -10.47 33.56
C ARG A 11 -14.57 -10.41 34.92
N PHE A 12 -14.12 -11.18 35.91
CA PHE A 12 -14.66 -11.05 37.27
C PHE A 12 -14.43 -9.66 37.86
N GLY A 13 -13.41 -8.93 37.40
CA GLY A 13 -13.14 -7.56 37.81
C GLY A 13 -14.18 -6.55 37.30
N GLU A 14 -15.02 -6.92 36.33
CA GLU A 14 -16.17 -6.11 35.90
C GLU A 14 -17.33 -6.14 36.92
N ILE A 15 -17.25 -7.00 37.94
CA ILE A 15 -18.19 -7.04 39.06
C ILE A 15 -17.61 -6.18 40.19
N ASP A 16 -18.28 -5.07 40.55
CA ASP A 16 -17.82 -4.07 41.53
C ASP A 16 -17.26 -4.69 42.83
N SER A 17 -17.90 -5.75 43.35
CA SER A 17 -17.47 -6.39 44.60
C SER A 17 -16.17 -7.22 44.49
N LEU A 18 -15.73 -7.53 43.27
CA LEU A 18 -14.57 -8.37 42.97
C LEU A 18 -13.41 -7.60 42.34
N GLU A 19 -13.66 -6.41 41.78
CA GLU A 19 -12.70 -5.59 41.04
C GLU A 19 -11.33 -5.49 41.72
N GLN A 20 -11.27 -5.02 42.97
CA GLN A 20 -10.01 -4.80 43.68
C GLN A 20 -9.22 -6.10 43.92
N GLN A 21 -9.93 -7.21 44.20
CA GLN A 21 -9.29 -8.51 44.37
C GLN A 21 -8.76 -9.01 43.03
N THR A 22 -9.54 -8.90 41.95
CA THR A 22 -9.14 -9.29 40.61
C THR A 22 -7.92 -8.51 40.13
N ILE A 23 -7.88 -7.18 40.33
CA ILE A 23 -6.71 -6.34 39.99
C ILE A 23 -5.46 -6.83 40.74
N THR A 24 -5.59 -7.07 42.05
CA THR A 24 -4.48 -7.55 42.89
C THR A 24 -3.93 -8.89 42.37
N ASP A 25 -4.83 -9.83 42.07
CA ASP A 25 -4.47 -11.15 41.58
C ASP A 25 -3.86 -11.11 40.16
N LEU A 26 -4.40 -10.27 39.26
CA LEU A 26 -3.81 -10.02 37.93
C LEU A 26 -2.37 -9.51 38.05
N GLY A 27 -2.12 -8.55 38.94
CA GLY A 27 -0.78 -8.07 39.23
C GLY A 27 0.18 -9.17 39.71
N ALA A 28 -0.30 -10.08 40.57
CA ALA A 28 0.49 -11.22 41.04
C ALA A 28 0.72 -12.28 39.94
N LEU A 29 -0.17 -12.37 38.94
CA LEU A 29 -0.06 -13.28 37.81
C LEU A 29 0.95 -12.83 36.76
N LEU A 30 1.29 -11.54 36.65
CA LEU A 30 2.29 -11.05 35.70
C LEU A 30 3.65 -11.78 35.76
N PRO A 31 4.36 -11.84 36.91
CA PRO A 31 5.63 -12.56 36.97
C PRO A 31 5.47 -14.07 36.75
N VAL A 32 4.28 -14.63 37.03
CA VAL A 32 3.97 -16.04 36.77
C VAL A 32 3.85 -16.32 35.28
N THR A 33 3.15 -15.45 34.53
CA THR A 33 3.00 -15.59 33.09
C THR A 33 4.33 -15.39 32.37
N VAL A 34 5.12 -14.39 32.78
CA VAL A 34 6.48 -14.18 32.25
C VAL A 34 7.36 -15.42 32.47
N ARG A 35 7.43 -15.94 33.70
CA ARG A 35 8.28 -17.10 34.01
C ARG A 35 7.89 -18.36 33.23
N ASN A 36 6.60 -18.59 33.04
CA ASN A 36 6.12 -19.85 32.47
C ASN A 36 5.96 -19.81 30.94
N PHE A 37 5.70 -18.64 30.36
CA PHE A 37 5.35 -18.49 28.93
C PHE A 37 6.19 -17.44 28.20
N GLY A 38 6.95 -16.62 28.93
CA GLY A 38 7.65 -15.46 28.37
C GLY A 38 6.82 -14.18 28.42
N GLU A 39 7.51 -13.06 28.51
CA GLU A 39 6.93 -11.73 28.28
C GLU A 39 6.48 -11.60 26.82
N GLY A 40 5.36 -10.91 26.57
CA GLY A 40 4.77 -10.84 25.22
C GLY A 40 4.01 -12.10 24.78
N SER A 41 3.96 -13.14 25.60
CA SER A 41 3.15 -14.32 25.31
C SER A 41 1.65 -14.03 25.40
N ALA A 42 0.81 -14.81 24.71
CA ALA A 42 -0.64 -14.62 24.77
C ALA A 42 -1.23 -14.67 26.21
N PRO A 43 -0.80 -15.57 27.12
CA PRO A 43 -1.21 -15.53 28.53
C PRO A 43 -0.81 -14.22 29.24
N TRP A 44 0.43 -13.76 29.06
CA TRP A 44 0.89 -12.48 29.60
C TRP A 44 0.05 -11.32 29.05
N GLY A 45 -0.20 -11.32 27.75
CA GLY A 45 -0.99 -10.30 27.07
C GLY A 45 -2.39 -10.17 27.65
N LYS A 46 -3.07 -11.28 27.99
CA LYS A 46 -4.40 -11.22 28.61
C LYS A 46 -4.39 -10.60 30.01
N VAL A 47 -3.37 -10.86 30.81
CA VAL A 47 -3.23 -10.21 32.13
C VAL A 47 -3.01 -8.71 31.96
N VAL A 48 -2.12 -8.33 31.06
CA VAL A 48 -1.80 -6.92 30.78
C VAL A 48 -2.99 -6.18 30.22
N SER A 49 -3.73 -6.74 29.26
CA SER A 49 -4.93 -6.13 28.71
C SER A 49 -5.94 -5.79 29.82
N TRP A 50 -6.17 -6.68 30.79
CA TRP A 50 -7.05 -6.38 31.92
C TRP A 50 -6.50 -5.29 32.83
N LEU A 51 -5.20 -5.31 33.15
CA LEU A 51 -4.58 -4.25 33.94
C LEU A 51 -4.65 -2.88 33.24
N ILE A 52 -4.61 -2.85 31.91
CA ILE A 52 -4.84 -1.62 31.13
C ILE A 52 -6.32 -1.20 31.22
N THR A 53 -7.26 -2.14 31.03
CA THR A 53 -8.71 -1.87 31.12
C THR A 53 -9.11 -1.29 32.47
N PHE A 54 -8.55 -1.81 33.58
CA PHE A 54 -8.82 -1.32 34.93
C PHE A 54 -7.93 -0.12 35.35
N GLU A 55 -7.18 0.48 34.43
CA GLU A 55 -6.25 1.59 34.72
C GLU A 55 -5.19 1.27 35.82
N ALA A 56 -4.89 -0.01 36.02
CA ALA A 56 -4.03 -0.55 37.08
C ALA A 56 -2.63 -0.98 36.58
N CYS A 57 -2.25 -0.60 35.35
CA CYS A 57 -1.00 -1.01 34.70
C CYS A 57 0.27 -0.37 35.30
N LYS A 58 0.15 0.84 35.88
CA LYS A 58 1.28 1.71 36.22
C LYS A 58 2.28 1.10 37.21
N PRO A 59 1.88 0.42 38.30
CA PRO A 59 2.82 -0.20 39.23
C PRO A 59 3.70 -1.29 38.60
N TYR A 60 3.27 -1.83 37.45
CA TYR A 60 3.92 -2.95 36.79
C TYR A 60 4.71 -2.54 35.54
N GLY A 61 4.66 -1.27 35.11
CA GLY A 61 5.34 -0.81 33.90
C GLY A 61 4.85 -1.50 32.62
N VAL A 62 3.54 -1.76 32.56
CA VAL A 62 2.84 -2.40 31.43
C VAL A 62 1.71 -1.53 30.90
N CYS A 63 1.75 -0.22 31.11
CA CYS A 63 0.82 0.68 30.44
C CYS A 63 1.12 0.73 28.94
N LYS A 64 0.15 1.17 28.13
CA LYS A 64 0.30 1.19 26.66
C LYS A 64 1.59 1.90 26.24
N GLU A 65 1.89 3.03 26.85
CA GLU A 65 3.09 3.82 26.55
C GLU A 65 4.39 3.11 26.95
N ASP A 66 4.37 2.30 28.02
CA ASP A 66 5.52 1.50 28.43
C ASP A 66 5.79 0.36 27.44
N ILE A 67 4.72 -0.27 26.96
CA ILE A 67 4.77 -1.37 25.98
C ILE A 67 5.24 -0.84 24.64
N GLU A 68 4.63 0.24 24.14
CA GLU A 68 5.01 0.85 22.86
C GLU A 68 6.49 1.24 22.83
N LYS A 69 7.02 1.86 23.91
CA LYS A 69 8.45 2.19 24.01
C LYS A 69 9.36 0.95 23.97
N ARG A 70 8.88 -0.19 24.47
CA ARG A 70 9.64 -1.44 24.53
C ARG A 70 9.64 -2.16 23.18
N ILE A 71 8.49 -2.24 22.52
CA ILE A 71 8.33 -3.01 21.28
C ILE A 71 8.62 -2.21 20.01
N PHE A 72 8.62 -0.87 20.10
CA PHE A 72 9.00 0.03 18.99
C PHE A 72 10.18 0.93 19.38
N PRO A 73 11.38 0.35 19.57
CA PRO A 73 12.58 1.11 19.95
C PRO A 73 13.06 2.08 18.87
N HIS A 74 12.62 1.91 17.61
CA HIS A 74 13.01 2.76 16.50
C HIS A 74 11.85 3.63 16.01
N THR A 75 12.19 4.85 15.62
CA THR A 75 11.32 5.74 14.85
C THR A 75 12.14 6.31 13.71
N TYR A 76 11.81 5.93 12.47
CA TYR A 76 12.43 6.48 11.27
C TYR A 76 11.47 7.48 10.62
N SER A 77 12.02 8.56 10.07
CA SER A 77 11.25 9.63 9.44
C SER A 77 11.79 9.87 8.03
N TYR A 78 10.89 10.05 7.07
CA TYR A 78 11.23 10.30 5.68
C TYR A 78 10.37 11.46 5.14
N ASP A 79 10.75 11.98 3.98
CA ASP A 79 10.07 13.07 3.27
C ASP A 79 9.81 14.29 4.18
N ASN A 80 10.80 14.68 4.99
CA ASN A 80 10.71 15.78 5.94
C ASN A 80 9.50 15.64 6.91
N GLY A 81 9.24 14.40 7.36
CA GLY A 81 8.15 14.07 8.27
C GLY A 81 6.82 13.74 7.59
N GLY A 82 6.80 13.64 6.25
CA GLY A 82 5.66 13.12 5.49
C GLY A 82 5.39 11.64 5.76
N ILE A 83 6.42 10.86 6.12
CA ILE A 83 6.27 9.45 6.51
C ILE A 83 7.02 9.20 7.83
N LYS A 84 6.37 8.52 8.78
CA LYS A 84 6.95 8.13 10.07
C LYS A 84 6.72 6.65 10.33
N VAL A 85 7.78 5.91 10.60
CA VAL A 85 7.74 4.47 10.85
C VAL A 85 8.17 4.17 12.29
N ARG A 86 7.27 3.62 13.10
CA ARG A 86 7.55 3.09 14.44
C ARG A 86 7.72 1.58 14.35
N THR A 87 8.86 1.06 14.80
CA THR A 87 9.16 -0.36 14.60
C THR A 87 10.25 -0.91 15.54
N ALA A 88 10.34 -2.23 15.62
CA ALA A 88 11.51 -2.97 16.12
C ALA A 88 12.42 -3.49 14.99
N LEU A 89 12.05 -3.30 13.72
CA LEU A 89 12.83 -3.72 12.56
C LEU A 89 14.04 -2.80 12.34
N ASP A 90 15.07 -3.35 11.69
CA ASP A 90 16.26 -2.60 11.34
C ASP A 90 15.99 -1.54 10.26
N ARG A 91 16.93 -0.60 10.14
CA ARG A 91 16.82 0.51 9.18
C ARG A 91 16.78 0.01 7.74
N ALA A 92 17.59 -1.00 7.39
CA ALA A 92 17.67 -1.53 6.03
C ALA A 92 16.32 -2.08 5.54
N THR A 93 15.60 -2.81 6.41
CA THR A 93 14.24 -3.30 6.11
C THR A 93 13.28 -2.13 5.86
N VAL A 94 13.32 -1.09 6.70
CA VAL A 94 12.40 0.05 6.54
C VAL A 94 12.75 0.90 5.32
N ASP A 95 14.04 1.07 5.01
CA ASP A 95 14.49 1.76 3.80
C ASP A 95 14.00 1.03 2.54
N GLN A 96 14.08 -0.31 2.48
CA GLN A 96 13.49 -1.08 1.38
C GLN A 96 12.01 -0.74 1.17
N LEU A 97 11.21 -0.72 2.25
CA LEU A 97 9.79 -0.37 2.17
C LEU A 97 9.57 1.09 1.74
N TYR A 98 10.40 2.01 2.21
CA TYR A 98 10.35 3.41 1.78
C TYR A 98 10.59 3.53 0.27
N TYR A 99 11.60 2.86 -0.29
CA TYR A 99 11.82 2.88 -1.74
C TYR A 99 10.71 2.14 -2.51
N ALA A 100 10.14 1.07 -1.96
CA ALA A 100 8.96 0.40 -2.52
C ALA A 100 7.77 1.37 -2.63
N SER A 101 7.55 2.19 -1.60
CA SER A 101 6.50 3.22 -1.60
C SER A 101 6.65 4.21 -2.75
N LYS A 102 7.89 4.56 -3.14
CA LYS A 102 8.17 5.49 -4.25
C LYS A 102 7.80 4.91 -5.61
N GLN A 103 8.00 3.59 -5.80
CA GLN A 103 7.54 2.91 -7.00
C GLN A 103 6.01 2.91 -7.09
N VAL A 104 5.33 2.54 -6.01
CA VAL A 104 3.86 2.53 -5.92
C VAL A 104 3.29 3.93 -6.16
N ARG A 105 3.84 4.96 -5.50
CA ARG A 105 3.40 6.35 -5.62
C ARG A 105 3.47 6.85 -7.06
N ALA A 106 4.59 6.59 -7.76
CA ALA A 106 4.76 7.05 -9.14
C ALA A 106 3.73 6.39 -10.08
N GLN A 107 3.55 5.07 -9.99
CA GLN A 107 2.58 4.38 -10.84
C GLN A 107 1.14 4.78 -10.51
N PHE A 108 0.81 4.96 -9.23
CA PHE A 108 -0.49 5.50 -8.80
C PHE A 108 -0.77 6.87 -9.43
N HIS A 109 0.20 7.80 -9.39
CA HIS A 109 0.00 9.12 -9.98
C HIS A 109 -0.04 9.11 -11.51
N ARG A 110 0.60 8.15 -12.20
CA ARG A 110 0.37 7.91 -13.64
C ARG A 110 -1.07 7.51 -13.91
N VAL A 111 -1.62 6.57 -13.15
CA VAL A 111 -3.02 6.13 -13.30
C VAL A 111 -3.96 7.30 -13.01
N LEU A 112 -3.75 8.02 -11.91
CA LEU A 112 -4.62 9.10 -11.47
C LEU A 112 -4.54 10.35 -12.35
N GLY A 113 -3.35 10.61 -12.91
CA GLY A 113 -3.01 11.77 -13.75
C GLY A 113 -2.85 13.08 -12.99
N THR A 114 -2.60 13.02 -11.67
CA THR A 114 -2.36 14.19 -10.81
C THR A 114 -1.67 13.78 -9.50
N GLU A 115 -0.79 14.65 -8.99
CA GLU A 115 -0.18 14.56 -7.66
C GLU A 115 -0.93 15.38 -6.59
N GLU A 116 -1.97 16.12 -6.97
CA GLU A 116 -2.73 16.96 -6.05
C GLU A 116 -3.66 16.12 -5.16
N PRO A 117 -3.54 16.20 -3.81
CA PRO A 117 -4.48 15.61 -2.87
C PRO A 117 -5.91 16.09 -3.12
N LEU A 118 -6.88 15.34 -2.60
CA LEU A 118 -8.26 15.82 -2.57
C LEU A 118 -8.36 17.10 -1.73
N ALA A 119 -9.25 18.00 -2.14
CA ALA A 119 -9.47 19.24 -1.42
C ALA A 119 -9.98 18.95 0.00
N GLY A 120 -9.26 19.42 1.01
CA GLY A 120 -9.63 19.23 2.41
C GLY A 120 -9.08 17.96 3.07
N ASP A 121 -8.30 17.14 2.35
CA ASP A 121 -7.64 15.96 2.96
C ASP A 121 -6.72 16.38 4.13
N PRO A 122 -6.89 15.81 5.33
CA PRO A 122 -6.08 16.14 6.50
C PRO A 122 -4.79 15.30 6.64
N ASN A 123 -4.61 14.28 5.80
CA ASN A 123 -3.64 13.20 5.99
C ASN A 123 -2.22 13.51 5.49
N ALA A 124 -1.67 14.64 5.93
CA ALA A 124 -0.36 15.14 5.48
C ALA A 124 0.85 14.30 5.95
N THR A 125 0.70 13.50 7.00
CA THR A 125 1.73 12.58 7.49
C THR A 125 1.16 11.17 7.56
N LEU A 126 1.80 10.24 6.85
CA LEU A 126 1.54 8.80 6.98
C LEU A 126 2.32 8.25 8.17
N ASN A 127 1.62 7.64 9.12
CA ASN A 127 2.19 6.90 10.24
C ASN A 127 2.16 5.41 9.94
N ILE A 128 3.25 4.71 10.20
CA ILE A 128 3.38 3.28 9.93
C ILE A 128 3.89 2.60 11.20
N VAL A 129 3.24 1.53 11.59
CA VAL A 129 3.59 0.74 12.77
C VAL A 129 3.89 -0.68 12.31
N LEU A 130 5.17 -1.05 12.38
CA LEU A 130 5.65 -2.38 11.95
C LEU A 130 6.03 -3.22 13.18
N TYR A 131 5.19 -4.21 13.49
CA TYR A 131 5.46 -5.20 14.52
C TYR A 131 6.57 -6.17 14.07
N ALA A 132 7.37 -6.67 15.01
CA ALA A 132 8.52 -7.53 14.68
C ALA A 132 8.14 -8.94 14.23
N SER A 133 6.92 -9.39 14.53
CA SER A 133 6.44 -10.71 14.15
C SER A 133 4.90 -10.78 14.12
N ARG A 134 4.35 -11.83 13.50
CA ARG A 134 2.92 -12.15 13.58
C ARG A 134 2.44 -12.32 15.03
N SER A 135 3.24 -12.99 15.88
CA SER A 135 2.90 -13.19 17.29
C SER A 135 2.81 -11.86 18.05
N ASP A 136 3.71 -10.91 17.75
CA ASP A 136 3.66 -9.58 18.36
C ASP A 136 2.42 -8.80 17.90
N TYR A 137 2.07 -8.88 16.61
CA TYR A 137 0.84 -8.29 16.11
C TYR A 137 -0.39 -8.84 16.83
N GLU A 138 -0.55 -10.17 16.87
CA GLU A 138 -1.71 -10.85 17.49
C GLU A 138 -1.85 -10.56 19.00
N VAL A 139 -0.74 -10.28 19.70
CA VAL A 139 -0.76 -9.98 21.14
C VAL A 139 -0.91 -8.49 21.42
N TYR A 140 -0.10 -7.65 20.80
CA TYR A 140 0.00 -6.23 21.15
C TYR A 140 -0.99 -5.36 20.39
N HIS A 141 -1.33 -5.66 19.13
CA HIS A 141 -2.21 -4.78 18.34
C HIS A 141 -3.59 -4.60 18.97
N PRO A 142 -4.33 -5.66 19.39
CA PRO A 142 -5.62 -5.50 20.05
C PRO A 142 -5.50 -4.79 21.40
N MET A 143 -4.40 -5.01 22.12
CA MET A 143 -4.14 -4.38 23.40
C MET A 143 -3.91 -2.87 23.26
N LEU A 144 -3.16 -2.45 22.24
CA LEU A 144 -2.79 -1.05 22.04
C LEU A 144 -3.94 -0.28 21.38
N THR A 145 -4.62 -0.87 20.41
CA THR A 145 -5.59 -0.17 19.54
C THR A 145 -7.04 -0.55 19.78
N GLY A 146 -7.30 -1.73 20.34
CA GLY A 146 -8.65 -2.32 20.40
C GLY A 146 -9.08 -3.05 19.12
N MET A 147 -8.27 -3.02 18.06
CA MET A 147 -8.60 -3.62 16.76
C MET A 147 -8.20 -5.10 16.66
N GLY A 148 -8.90 -5.84 15.81
CA GLY A 148 -8.62 -7.26 15.53
C GLY A 148 -7.39 -7.46 14.66
N THR A 149 -6.91 -8.71 14.60
CA THR A 149 -5.69 -9.10 13.84
C THR A 149 -5.95 -10.23 12.85
N ASP A 150 -7.21 -10.45 12.47
CA ASP A 150 -7.58 -11.45 11.46
C ASP A 150 -7.37 -10.85 10.04
N ASN A 151 -6.16 -10.35 9.80
CA ASN A 151 -5.72 -9.68 8.60
C ASN A 151 -4.17 -9.68 8.51
N GLY A 152 -3.64 -9.37 7.32
CA GLY A 152 -2.20 -9.21 7.10
C GLY A 152 -1.66 -7.82 7.46
N GLY A 153 -2.55 -6.85 7.59
CA GLY A 153 -2.31 -5.45 7.89
C GLY A 153 -3.64 -4.72 7.93
N VAL A 154 -3.61 -3.46 8.34
CA VAL A 154 -4.76 -2.56 8.21
C VAL A 154 -4.30 -1.11 8.14
N TYR A 155 -4.85 -0.36 7.18
CA TYR A 155 -4.78 1.09 7.13
C TYR A 155 -6.01 1.73 7.77
N ILE A 156 -5.77 2.64 8.70
CA ILE A 156 -6.81 3.47 9.35
C ILE A 156 -6.64 4.89 8.84
N GLU A 157 -7.60 5.31 8.00
CA GLU A 157 -7.53 6.62 7.34
C GLU A 157 -7.63 7.78 8.32
N GLN A 158 -8.45 7.66 9.37
CA GLN A 158 -8.49 8.64 10.44
C GLN A 158 -7.17 8.61 11.22
N GLY A 159 -6.32 9.61 10.94
CA GLY A 159 -4.96 9.68 11.48
C GLY A 159 -3.90 9.02 10.60
N ALA A 160 -4.25 8.63 9.37
CA ALA A 160 -3.37 8.07 8.35
C ALA A 160 -2.37 7.08 8.93
N THR A 161 -2.86 6.04 9.61
CA THR A 161 -2.00 5.08 10.31
C THR A 161 -2.16 3.67 9.74
N PHE A 162 -1.06 3.14 9.24
CA PHE A 162 -0.93 1.78 8.75
C PHE A 162 -0.29 0.88 9.82
N TYR A 163 -0.86 -0.30 10.04
CA TYR A 163 -0.33 -1.33 10.94
C TYR A 163 -0.06 -2.64 10.17
N THR A 164 1.14 -3.21 10.33
CA THR A 164 1.44 -4.56 9.83
C THR A 164 2.62 -5.18 10.58
N TYR A 165 3.06 -6.38 10.19
CA TYR A 165 4.11 -7.13 10.89
C TYR A 165 5.12 -7.79 9.97
N GLN A 166 6.38 -7.91 10.41
CA GLN A 166 7.35 -8.76 9.73
C GLN A 166 6.95 -10.24 9.83
N ARG A 167 7.20 -11.01 8.76
CA ARG A 167 6.67 -12.37 8.58
C ARG A 167 7.65 -13.27 7.88
N ARG A 168 7.51 -14.58 8.14
CA ARG A 168 8.17 -15.62 7.38
C ARG A 168 7.20 -16.17 6.34
N VAL A 169 7.65 -16.26 5.10
CA VAL A 169 6.86 -16.86 4.01
C VAL A 169 7.35 -18.30 3.80
N PRO A 170 6.46 -19.32 3.78
CA PRO A 170 5.00 -19.26 3.86
C PRO A 170 4.40 -19.45 5.27
N GLN A 171 5.21 -19.51 6.34
CA GLN A 171 4.76 -19.99 7.66
C GLN A 171 3.78 -19.05 8.35
N ASP A 172 4.02 -17.75 8.25
CA ASP A 172 3.21 -16.72 8.91
C ASP A 172 2.21 -16.08 7.93
N SER A 173 2.54 -16.04 6.63
CA SER A 173 1.72 -15.50 5.54
C SER A 173 2.17 -16.07 4.18
N SER A 174 1.28 -16.07 3.18
CA SER A 174 1.63 -16.33 1.77
C SER A 174 2.33 -15.15 1.09
N LEU A 175 2.20 -13.94 1.65
CA LEU A 175 2.76 -12.69 1.14
C LEU A 175 3.94 -12.22 1.98
N THR A 176 4.89 -11.54 1.35
CA THR A 176 6.02 -10.87 2.01
C THR A 176 5.59 -9.62 2.79
N LEU A 177 6.50 -9.04 3.58
CA LEU A 177 6.26 -7.74 4.23
C LEU A 177 6.11 -6.63 3.20
N GLU A 178 6.92 -6.63 2.14
CA GLU A 178 6.87 -5.61 1.09
C GLU A 178 5.53 -5.62 0.36
N GLU A 179 5.01 -6.80 -0.01
CA GLU A 179 3.71 -6.91 -0.69
C GLU A 179 2.58 -6.25 0.12
N LEU A 180 2.36 -6.67 1.37
CA LEU A 180 1.29 -6.04 2.17
C LEU A 180 1.60 -4.59 2.53
N PHE A 181 2.88 -4.19 2.62
CA PHE A 181 3.21 -2.78 2.76
C PHE A 181 2.73 -1.98 1.54
N ARG A 182 3.00 -2.46 0.32
CA ARG A 182 2.61 -1.79 -0.93
C ARG A 182 1.09 -1.75 -1.10
N HIS A 183 0.42 -2.84 -0.74
CA HIS A 183 -1.05 -2.92 -0.69
C HIS A 183 -1.63 -1.83 0.23
N GLU A 184 -1.17 -1.76 1.48
CA GLU A 184 -1.71 -0.84 2.48
C GLU A 184 -1.30 0.62 2.23
N TYR A 185 -0.12 0.82 1.64
CA TYR A 185 0.29 2.12 1.14
C TYR A 185 -0.65 2.61 0.02
N THR A 186 -1.19 1.71 -0.80
CA THR A 186 -2.18 2.07 -1.81
C THR A 186 -3.50 2.52 -1.17
N HIS A 187 -3.95 1.90 -0.07
CA HIS A 187 -5.11 2.40 0.69
C HIS A 187 -4.90 3.83 1.19
N TYR A 188 -3.69 4.16 1.67
CA TYR A 188 -3.32 5.54 1.98
C TYR A 188 -3.42 6.48 0.77
N LEU A 189 -2.89 6.06 -0.39
CA LEU A 189 -2.97 6.85 -1.61
C LEU A 189 -4.42 7.05 -2.07
N ASN A 190 -5.26 6.03 -1.96
CA ASN A 190 -6.68 6.10 -2.30
C ASN A 190 -7.41 7.11 -1.41
N GLY A 191 -7.25 7.05 -0.09
CA GLY A 191 -7.88 8.01 0.82
C GLY A 191 -7.41 9.45 0.59
N ARG A 192 -6.10 9.65 0.40
CA ARG A 192 -5.52 10.99 0.22
C ARG A 192 -5.83 11.62 -1.14
N PHE A 193 -5.84 10.82 -2.21
CA PHE A 193 -5.84 11.33 -3.58
C PHE A 193 -7.02 10.86 -4.43
N ALA A 194 -7.75 9.80 -4.08
CA ALA A 194 -8.78 9.25 -4.97
C ALA A 194 -10.20 9.41 -4.42
N VAL A 195 -10.46 8.88 -3.23
CA VAL A 195 -11.82 8.71 -2.67
C VAL A 195 -12.18 9.87 -1.72
N PRO A 196 -13.20 10.68 -2.03
CA PRO A 196 -13.66 11.73 -1.13
C PRO A 196 -14.28 11.18 0.15
N GLY A 197 -14.02 11.85 1.28
CA GLY A 197 -14.54 11.47 2.58
C GLY A 197 -13.55 10.62 3.38
N PHE A 198 -14.07 9.83 4.32
CA PHE A 198 -13.28 8.83 5.05
C PHE A 198 -13.77 7.42 4.70
N PHE A 199 -12.86 6.46 4.76
CA PHE A 199 -13.11 5.06 4.55
C PHE A 199 -14.21 4.55 5.47
N GLY A 200 -15.19 3.85 4.89
CA GLY A 200 -16.36 3.35 5.60
C GLY A 200 -17.47 4.38 5.82
N GLU A 201 -17.31 5.63 5.37
CA GLU A 201 -18.28 6.70 5.59
C GLU A 201 -18.96 7.18 4.30
N GLY A 202 -20.28 7.43 4.39
CA GLY A 202 -21.03 8.08 3.33
C GLY A 202 -21.29 7.20 2.10
N PRO A 203 -21.70 7.82 0.97
CA PRO A 203 -22.19 7.11 -0.19
C PRO A 203 -21.15 6.22 -0.88
N TRP A 204 -19.85 6.35 -0.63
CA TRP A 204 -18.87 5.48 -1.27
C TRP A 204 -18.85 4.06 -0.67
N TYR A 205 -19.23 3.91 0.60
CA TYR A 205 -19.09 2.64 1.33
C TYR A 205 -20.41 1.92 1.64
N GLU A 206 -21.55 2.46 1.19
CA GLU A 206 -22.83 1.76 1.31
C GLU A 206 -22.88 0.53 0.40
N GLY A 207 -23.21 -0.64 0.96
CA GLY A 207 -23.42 -1.87 0.19
C GLY A 207 -22.17 -2.36 -0.54
N ASP A 208 -20.99 -2.18 0.06
CA ASP A 208 -19.69 -2.59 -0.50
C ASP A 208 -19.41 -1.99 -1.90
N ARG A 209 -19.91 -0.77 -2.16
CA ARG A 209 -19.79 -0.12 -3.47
C ARG A 209 -18.35 -0.01 -3.94
N THR A 210 -17.43 0.45 -3.10
CA THR A 210 -16.02 0.60 -3.48
C THR A 210 -15.16 -0.61 -3.17
N THR A 211 -15.66 -1.63 -2.46
CA THR A 211 -14.85 -2.74 -1.95
C THR A 211 -13.99 -3.44 -3.01
N ALA A 212 -14.55 -3.73 -4.20
CA ALA A 212 -13.76 -4.29 -5.30
C ALA A 212 -12.71 -3.32 -5.86
N MET A 213 -12.98 -2.01 -5.82
CA MET A 213 -12.06 -0.97 -6.26
C MET A 213 -10.94 -0.74 -5.22
N ASP A 214 -11.29 -0.57 -3.96
CA ASP A 214 -10.33 -0.33 -2.87
C ASP A 214 -9.32 -1.48 -2.82
N GLU A 215 -9.80 -2.71 -2.69
CA GLU A 215 -8.93 -3.88 -2.53
C GLU A 215 -8.27 -4.30 -3.83
N GLY A 216 -9.00 -4.27 -4.94
CA GLY A 216 -8.43 -4.61 -6.23
C GLY A 216 -7.31 -3.63 -6.60
N SER A 217 -7.49 -2.33 -6.39
CA SER A 217 -6.46 -1.34 -6.73
C SER A 217 -5.22 -1.48 -5.84
N ALA A 218 -5.40 -1.82 -4.55
CA ALA A 218 -4.31 -2.14 -3.65
C ALA A 218 -3.52 -3.37 -4.08
N GLU A 219 -4.20 -4.45 -4.47
CA GLU A 219 -3.54 -5.65 -4.99
C GLU A 219 -2.81 -5.40 -6.32
N PHE A 220 -3.40 -4.58 -7.19
CA PHE A 220 -2.84 -4.18 -8.48
C PHE A 220 -1.59 -3.31 -8.33
N LEU A 221 -1.67 -2.24 -7.54
CA LEU A 221 -0.57 -1.29 -7.37
C LEU A 221 0.60 -1.86 -6.57
N ASP A 222 0.39 -2.94 -5.82
CA ASP A 222 1.48 -3.73 -5.25
C ASP A 222 2.49 -4.17 -6.34
N GLY A 223 2.01 -4.48 -7.56
CA GLY A 223 2.85 -4.84 -8.70
C GLY A 223 3.68 -3.70 -9.31
N SER A 224 3.67 -2.49 -8.73
CA SER A 224 4.36 -1.32 -9.26
C SER A 224 5.87 -1.50 -9.35
N THR A 225 6.46 -1.08 -10.46
CA THR A 225 7.90 -1.07 -10.68
C THR A 225 8.40 0.34 -10.99
N ARG A 226 9.72 0.50 -11.03
CA ARG A 226 10.35 1.77 -11.39
C ARG A 226 10.14 2.12 -12.87
N ASP A 227 10.43 1.18 -13.76
CA ASP A 227 10.64 1.39 -15.20
C ASP A 227 9.96 0.34 -16.11
N ASP A 228 9.06 -0.49 -15.57
CA ASP A 228 8.32 -1.52 -16.31
C ASP A 228 6.81 -1.51 -15.91
N GLY A 229 6.29 -0.30 -15.65
CA GLY A 229 4.90 -0.09 -15.25
C GLY A 229 4.49 -0.91 -14.02
N ILE A 230 3.32 -1.55 -14.09
CA ILE A 230 2.77 -2.42 -13.05
C ILE A 230 2.72 -3.84 -13.61
N ARG A 231 3.43 -4.76 -12.94
CA ARG A 231 3.57 -6.16 -13.37
C ARG A 231 2.56 -7.05 -12.66
N VAL A 232 2.07 -8.06 -13.39
CA VAL A 232 1.14 -9.07 -12.88
C VAL A 232 1.77 -9.85 -11.73
N ARG A 233 1.07 -9.91 -10.60
CA ARG A 233 1.57 -10.57 -9.39
C ARG A 233 1.31 -12.07 -9.38
N GLN A 234 2.36 -12.81 -8.98
CA GLN A 234 2.31 -14.26 -8.85
C GLN A 234 1.27 -14.73 -7.82
N SER A 235 1.16 -14.03 -6.68
CA SER A 235 0.25 -14.38 -5.59
C SER A 235 -1.22 -14.41 -6.05
N LEU A 236 -1.67 -13.35 -6.73
CA LEU A 236 -3.06 -13.22 -7.19
C LEU A 236 -3.44 -14.34 -8.18
N VAL A 237 -2.55 -14.65 -9.13
CA VAL A 237 -2.80 -15.71 -10.12
C VAL A 237 -2.79 -17.08 -9.45
N ARG A 238 -1.91 -17.33 -8.47
CA ARG A 238 -1.93 -18.57 -7.68
C ARG A 238 -3.23 -18.72 -6.89
N ASP A 239 -3.77 -17.63 -6.33
CA ASP A 239 -5.03 -17.66 -5.60
C ASP A 239 -6.21 -17.98 -6.52
N ILE A 240 -6.24 -17.46 -7.75
CA ILE A 240 -7.25 -17.81 -8.75
C ILE A 240 -7.14 -19.28 -9.18
N ILE A 241 -5.92 -19.79 -9.36
CA ILE A 241 -5.69 -21.22 -9.62
C ILE A 241 -6.24 -22.06 -8.46
N ASN A 242 -5.98 -21.65 -7.22
CA ASN A 242 -6.48 -22.33 -6.02
C ASN A 242 -8.01 -22.27 -5.90
N ASP A 243 -8.64 -21.11 -6.15
CA ASP A 243 -10.10 -20.94 -6.10
C ASP A 243 -10.83 -21.82 -7.13
N THR A 244 -10.20 -22.06 -8.28
CA THR A 244 -10.77 -22.87 -9.37
C THR A 244 -10.48 -24.35 -9.25
N GLN A 245 -9.72 -24.79 -8.23
CA GLN A 245 -9.52 -26.21 -7.95
C GLN A 245 -10.86 -26.93 -7.74
N GLY A 246 -10.95 -28.15 -8.25
CA GLY A 246 -12.20 -28.94 -8.18
C GLY A 246 -13.31 -28.47 -9.13
N GLY A 247 -12.99 -27.59 -10.09
CA GLY A 247 -13.92 -27.18 -11.15
C GLY A 247 -14.88 -26.05 -10.77
N ARG A 248 -14.58 -25.30 -9.70
CA ARG A 248 -15.31 -24.08 -9.39
C ARG A 248 -15.08 -23.04 -10.50
N PRO A 249 -16.12 -22.38 -11.03
CA PRO A 249 -15.93 -21.37 -12.06
C PRO A 249 -15.24 -20.12 -11.49
N ARG A 250 -14.44 -19.48 -12.34
CA ARG A 250 -13.89 -18.14 -12.08
C ARG A 250 -15.01 -17.14 -11.82
N MET A 251 -14.76 -16.10 -11.03
CA MET A 251 -15.67 -14.97 -10.94
C MET A 251 -15.68 -14.21 -12.26
N THR A 252 -16.86 -13.88 -12.75
CA THR A 252 -17.05 -12.92 -13.84
C THR A 252 -16.70 -11.51 -13.39
N ILE A 253 -16.44 -10.60 -14.34
CA ILE A 253 -16.24 -9.17 -14.06
C ILE A 253 -17.45 -8.62 -13.31
N ASN A 254 -18.66 -9.02 -13.71
CA ASN A 254 -19.87 -8.59 -13.03
C ASN A 254 -19.94 -9.08 -11.58
N GLU A 255 -19.64 -10.36 -11.31
CA GLU A 255 -19.67 -10.89 -9.94
C GLU A 255 -18.62 -10.21 -9.05
N MET A 256 -17.42 -9.98 -9.57
CA MET A 256 -16.33 -9.38 -8.81
C MET A 256 -16.55 -7.87 -8.56
N LEU A 257 -17.00 -7.09 -9.54
CA LEU A 257 -17.27 -5.64 -9.34
C LEU A 257 -18.47 -5.36 -8.41
N HIS A 258 -19.30 -6.37 -8.15
CA HIS A 258 -20.44 -6.31 -7.22
C HIS A 258 -20.28 -7.31 -6.06
N ALA A 259 -19.04 -7.65 -5.72
CA ALA A 259 -18.73 -8.48 -4.56
C ALA A 259 -19.04 -7.75 -3.26
N THR A 260 -19.40 -8.51 -2.23
CA THR A 260 -19.66 -8.00 -0.87
C THR A 260 -18.90 -8.84 0.13
N TYR A 261 -18.44 -8.27 1.24
CA TYR A 261 -17.73 -9.05 2.26
C TYR A 261 -18.59 -10.17 2.84
N ASP A 262 -19.87 -9.88 3.09
CA ASP A 262 -20.82 -10.84 3.66
C ASP A 262 -21.06 -12.06 2.75
N ARG A 263 -21.07 -11.87 1.43
CA ARG A 263 -21.35 -12.94 0.46
C ARG A 263 -20.09 -13.66 -0.02
N ASP A 264 -19.04 -12.90 -0.31
CA ASP A 264 -17.90 -13.39 -1.10
C ASP A 264 -16.61 -13.49 -0.28
N GLY A 265 -16.57 -12.88 0.92
CA GLY A 265 -15.36 -12.78 1.74
C GLY A 265 -14.19 -12.21 0.94
N PHE A 266 -12.99 -12.74 1.16
CA PHE A 266 -11.78 -12.31 0.45
C PHE A 266 -11.64 -12.87 -0.97
N ARG A 267 -12.59 -13.68 -1.46
CA ARG A 267 -12.46 -14.38 -2.76
C ARG A 267 -12.26 -13.41 -3.92
N PHE A 268 -12.92 -12.25 -3.89
CA PHE A 268 -12.90 -11.31 -5.00
C PHE A 268 -11.57 -10.56 -5.14
N TYR A 269 -10.70 -10.53 -4.12
CA TYR A 269 -9.48 -9.71 -4.11
C TYR A 269 -8.56 -10.05 -5.27
N SER A 270 -8.23 -11.33 -5.43
CA SER A 270 -7.33 -11.79 -6.50
C SER A 270 -7.93 -11.54 -7.89
N TYR A 271 -9.25 -11.67 -8.04
CA TYR A 271 -9.95 -11.34 -9.30
C TYR A 271 -10.00 -9.83 -9.55
N ALA A 272 -10.17 -8.99 -8.52
CA ALA A 272 -10.20 -7.55 -8.66
C ALA A 272 -8.81 -7.00 -9.00
N GLY A 273 -7.77 -7.46 -8.30
CA GLY A 273 -6.38 -7.11 -8.59
C GLY A 273 -5.97 -7.49 -10.01
N THR A 274 -6.18 -8.75 -10.42
CA THR A 274 -5.85 -9.18 -11.79
C THR A 274 -6.71 -8.51 -12.87
N PHE A 275 -7.95 -8.13 -12.56
CA PHE A 275 -8.76 -7.32 -13.48
C PHE A 275 -8.19 -5.92 -13.67
N PHE A 276 -7.72 -5.26 -12.60
CA PHE A 276 -7.08 -3.95 -12.74
C PHE A 276 -5.70 -4.02 -13.40
N GLU A 277 -4.93 -5.10 -13.20
CA GLU A 277 -3.72 -5.37 -13.99
C GLU A 277 -4.05 -5.53 -15.49
N PHE A 278 -5.13 -6.23 -15.81
CA PHE A 278 -5.64 -6.34 -17.19
C PHE A 278 -6.09 -4.98 -17.75
N LEU A 279 -6.86 -4.20 -16.99
CA LEU A 279 -7.26 -2.86 -17.42
C LEU A 279 -6.04 -1.96 -17.62
N TRP A 280 -5.07 -1.97 -16.72
CA TRP A 280 -3.82 -1.22 -16.88
C TRP A 280 -3.11 -1.56 -18.19
N ARG A 281 -2.98 -2.85 -18.50
CA ARG A 281 -2.25 -3.32 -19.68
C ARG A 281 -2.99 -3.01 -20.98
N ASP A 282 -4.28 -3.32 -21.03
CA ASP A 282 -5.02 -3.39 -22.30
C ASP A 282 -6.07 -2.28 -22.46
N HIS A 283 -6.58 -1.74 -21.35
CA HIS A 283 -7.68 -0.76 -21.32
C HIS A 283 -7.45 0.40 -20.32
N PRO A 284 -6.27 1.06 -20.29
CA PRO A 284 -5.95 2.00 -19.21
C PRO A 284 -6.93 3.17 -19.15
N ALA A 285 -7.56 3.57 -20.27
CA ALA A 285 -8.60 4.60 -20.26
C ALA A 285 -9.83 4.23 -19.41
N LYS A 286 -10.20 2.93 -19.34
CA LYS A 286 -11.30 2.46 -18.47
C LYS A 286 -10.94 2.60 -16.99
N LEU A 287 -9.69 2.29 -16.64
CA LEU A 287 -9.16 2.47 -15.29
C LEU A 287 -9.10 3.96 -14.89
N GLN A 288 -8.59 4.81 -15.79
CA GLN A 288 -8.55 6.26 -15.57
C GLN A 288 -9.96 6.87 -15.46
N GLU A 289 -10.92 6.35 -16.22
CA GLU A 289 -12.31 6.76 -16.14
C GLU A 289 -12.94 6.44 -14.78
N MET A 290 -12.67 5.25 -14.22
CA MET A 290 -13.10 4.89 -12.87
C MET A 290 -12.62 5.92 -11.84
N TYR A 291 -11.31 6.18 -11.79
CA TYR A 291 -10.73 7.17 -10.87
C TYR A 291 -11.24 8.59 -11.11
N ARG A 292 -11.58 8.94 -12.36
CA ARG A 292 -12.18 10.24 -12.67
C ARG A 292 -13.56 10.39 -12.03
N PHE A 293 -14.39 9.35 -12.03
CA PHE A 293 -15.71 9.40 -11.37
C PHE A 293 -15.58 9.45 -9.85
N ILE A 294 -14.64 8.68 -9.28
CA ILE A 294 -14.36 8.69 -7.84
C ILE A 294 -13.90 10.08 -7.39
N ARG A 295 -12.86 10.64 -8.02
CA ARG A 295 -12.36 11.97 -7.68
C ARG A 295 -13.35 13.11 -7.93
N ALA A 296 -14.36 12.89 -8.78
CA ALA A 296 -15.42 13.87 -9.03
C ALA A 296 -16.54 13.79 -7.99
N ASP A 297 -16.44 12.90 -6.99
CA ASP A 297 -17.49 12.61 -6.01
C ASP A 297 -18.82 12.22 -6.68
N ASP A 298 -18.75 11.37 -7.71
CA ASP A 298 -19.92 10.89 -8.48
C ASP A 298 -20.14 9.37 -8.35
N PRO A 299 -20.76 8.90 -7.24
CA PRO A 299 -21.08 7.49 -7.04
C PRO A 299 -21.99 6.90 -8.12
N VAL A 300 -22.86 7.71 -8.72
CA VAL A 300 -23.80 7.25 -9.76
C VAL A 300 -23.04 6.94 -11.05
N ALA A 301 -22.11 7.79 -11.46
CA ALA A 301 -21.26 7.52 -12.61
C ALA A 301 -20.34 6.32 -12.38
N PHE A 302 -19.82 6.14 -11.16
CA PHE A 302 -19.06 4.96 -10.78
C PHE A 302 -19.91 3.67 -10.85
N ASP A 303 -21.15 3.69 -10.32
CA ASP A 303 -22.08 2.55 -10.42
C ASP A 303 -22.39 2.21 -11.89
N ASN A 304 -22.63 3.22 -12.72
CA ASN A 304 -22.79 3.02 -14.16
C ASN A 304 -21.55 2.41 -14.82
N TRP A 305 -20.35 2.86 -14.44
CA TRP A 305 -19.10 2.29 -14.93
C TRP A 305 -18.98 0.80 -14.56
N ARG A 306 -19.29 0.44 -13.30
CA ARG A 306 -19.28 -0.95 -12.83
C ARG A 306 -20.25 -1.82 -13.61
N HIS A 307 -21.49 -1.35 -13.80
CA HIS A 307 -22.50 -2.06 -14.58
C HIS A 307 -22.09 -2.24 -16.04
N GLN A 308 -21.52 -1.20 -16.66
CA GLN A 308 -21.06 -1.29 -18.06
C GLN A 308 -19.92 -2.30 -18.23
N GLN A 309 -18.93 -2.30 -17.34
CA GLN A 309 -17.82 -3.26 -17.41
C GLN A 309 -18.32 -4.69 -17.15
N GLY A 310 -19.23 -4.87 -16.17
CA GLY A 310 -19.82 -6.18 -15.86
C GLY A 310 -20.69 -6.75 -16.97
N ALA A 311 -21.35 -5.91 -17.77
CA ALA A 311 -22.20 -6.33 -18.87
C ALA A 311 -21.46 -6.55 -20.20
N ASP A 312 -20.19 -6.13 -20.30
CA ASP A 312 -19.41 -6.22 -21.54
C ASP A 312 -18.85 -7.64 -21.74
N THR A 313 -19.52 -8.42 -22.59
CA THR A 313 -19.14 -9.80 -22.89
C THR A 313 -17.80 -9.91 -23.63
N ASN A 314 -17.40 -8.89 -24.38
CA ASN A 314 -16.11 -8.89 -25.07
C ASN A 314 -14.98 -8.59 -24.08
N LEU A 315 -15.19 -7.67 -23.13
CA LEU A 315 -14.26 -7.42 -22.04
C LEU A 315 -14.08 -8.69 -21.17
N GLN A 316 -15.17 -9.40 -20.87
CA GLN A 316 -15.12 -10.67 -20.16
C GLN A 316 -14.25 -11.71 -20.90
N LEU A 317 -14.46 -11.91 -22.20
CA LEU A 317 -13.66 -12.86 -23.00
C LEU A 317 -12.17 -12.50 -23.02
N GLN A 318 -11.85 -11.21 -23.08
CA GLN A 318 -10.46 -10.74 -23.04
C GLN A 318 -9.83 -10.96 -21.67
N TYR A 319 -10.59 -10.71 -20.59
CA TYR A 319 -10.13 -10.96 -19.23
C TYR A 319 -9.91 -12.45 -18.96
N ASP A 320 -10.81 -13.33 -19.44
CA ASP A 320 -10.62 -14.78 -19.33
C ASP A 320 -9.36 -15.25 -20.06
N ALA A 321 -9.13 -14.74 -21.28
CA ALA A 321 -7.92 -15.01 -22.05
C ALA A 321 -6.66 -14.45 -21.39
N PHE A 322 -6.75 -13.29 -20.74
CA PHE A 322 -5.69 -12.72 -19.93
C PHE A 322 -5.31 -13.68 -18.79
N LEU A 323 -6.29 -14.14 -18.00
CA LEU A 323 -6.07 -15.07 -16.90
C LEU A 323 -5.48 -16.40 -17.36
N ASP A 324 -5.92 -16.94 -18.51
CA ASP A 324 -5.34 -18.15 -19.09
C ASP A 324 -3.86 -17.96 -19.44
N ALA A 325 -3.52 -16.82 -20.06
CA ALA A 325 -2.15 -16.49 -20.38
C ALA A 325 -1.28 -16.33 -19.11
N GLN A 326 -1.77 -15.66 -18.07
CA GLN A 326 -1.02 -15.48 -16.82
C GLN A 326 -0.88 -16.80 -16.05
N THR A 327 -1.92 -17.64 -16.04
CA THR A 327 -1.88 -18.97 -15.42
C THR A 327 -0.79 -19.85 -16.02
N ALA A 328 -0.60 -19.77 -17.35
CA ALA A 328 0.41 -20.56 -18.06
C ALA A 328 1.87 -20.20 -17.69
N ILE A 329 2.11 -19.00 -17.14
CA ILE A 329 3.43 -18.50 -16.78
C ILE A 329 3.52 -18.15 -15.28
N VAL A 330 2.63 -18.68 -14.44
CA VAL A 330 2.45 -18.24 -13.04
C VAL A 330 3.75 -18.25 -12.22
N ASP A 331 4.65 -19.20 -12.48
CA ASP A 331 5.90 -19.33 -11.74
C ASP A 331 6.94 -18.25 -12.11
N ASP A 332 6.78 -17.59 -13.26
CA ASP A 332 7.63 -16.50 -13.75
C ASP A 332 7.04 -15.11 -13.47
N LEU A 333 5.84 -15.04 -12.88
CA LEU A 333 5.17 -13.79 -12.55
C LEU A 333 5.87 -13.04 -11.40
N PHE A 334 5.56 -11.76 -11.30
CA PHE A 334 6.29 -10.85 -10.43
C PHE A 334 5.99 -11.10 -8.95
N VAL A 335 7.05 -11.09 -8.15
CA VAL A 335 6.99 -10.99 -6.68
C VAL A 335 7.80 -9.74 -6.32
N PRO A 336 7.15 -8.71 -5.73
CA PRO A 336 7.84 -7.48 -5.35
C PRO A 336 9.00 -7.74 -4.39
N ASP A 337 10.17 -7.21 -4.74
CA ASP A 337 11.39 -7.19 -3.94
C ASP A 337 12.21 -5.98 -4.34
N THR A 338 11.99 -4.86 -3.67
CA THR A 338 12.61 -3.58 -4.00
C THR A 338 14.07 -3.58 -3.58
N THR A 339 14.92 -3.31 -4.55
CA THR A 339 16.32 -2.96 -4.30
C THR A 339 16.48 -1.45 -4.37
N PHE A 340 17.46 -0.94 -3.63
CA PHE A 340 17.81 0.48 -3.62
C PHE A 340 19.31 0.65 -3.40
N VAL A 341 19.84 1.82 -3.77
CA VAL A 341 21.22 2.22 -3.55
C VAL A 341 21.32 2.82 -2.14
N PRO A 342 22.16 2.25 -1.24
CA PRO A 342 22.36 2.80 0.10
C PRO A 342 22.81 4.26 0.07
N ASN A 343 22.42 5.05 1.07
CA ASN A 343 22.72 6.48 1.11
C ASN A 343 24.24 6.78 1.02
N GLU A 344 25.11 5.93 1.59
CA GLU A 344 26.56 6.11 1.49
C GLU A 344 27.13 5.96 0.07
N ASP A 345 26.42 5.25 -0.81
CA ASP A 345 26.83 4.91 -2.18
C ASP A 345 26.27 5.90 -3.22
N LEU A 346 25.32 6.76 -2.81
CA LEU A 346 24.78 7.83 -3.64
C LEU A 346 25.86 8.86 -4.01
N THR A 347 25.68 9.51 -5.17
CA THR A 347 26.67 10.45 -5.73
C THR A 347 26.15 11.87 -5.87
N LEU A 348 24.84 12.06 -5.99
CA LEU A 348 24.23 13.38 -6.10
C LEU A 348 23.94 13.91 -4.69
N THR A 349 24.45 15.09 -4.35
CA THR A 349 24.30 15.70 -3.00
C THR A 349 23.28 16.83 -2.95
N ASP A 350 22.87 17.36 -4.12
CA ASP A 350 21.92 18.46 -4.22
C ASP A 350 21.10 18.42 -5.52
N ALA A 351 20.00 19.17 -5.53
CA ALA A 351 19.09 19.25 -6.67
C ALA A 351 19.71 19.91 -7.92
N ALA A 352 20.71 20.78 -7.78
CA ALA A 352 21.34 21.45 -8.93
C ALA A 352 22.24 20.48 -9.71
N GLY A 353 22.95 19.60 -9.00
CA GLY A 353 23.69 18.47 -9.55
C GLY A 353 22.76 17.50 -10.27
N ALA A 354 21.66 17.10 -9.62
CA ALA A 354 20.63 16.26 -10.23
C ALA A 354 20.06 16.88 -11.51
N GLN A 355 19.67 18.17 -11.48
CA GLN A 355 19.18 18.90 -12.65
C GLN A 355 20.16 18.87 -13.81
N SER A 356 21.43 19.16 -13.53
CA SER A 356 22.48 19.22 -14.54
C SER A 356 22.75 17.85 -15.16
N ALA A 357 22.78 16.78 -14.35
CA ALA A 357 22.98 15.41 -14.83
C ALA A 357 21.77 14.92 -15.64
N PHE A 358 20.56 15.15 -15.14
CA PHE A 358 19.31 14.77 -15.82
C PHE A 358 19.18 15.50 -17.17
N ALA A 359 19.41 16.81 -17.21
CA ALA A 359 19.33 17.60 -18.44
C ALA A 359 20.31 17.11 -19.52
N ARG A 360 21.56 16.82 -19.13
CA ARG A 360 22.57 16.29 -20.05
C ARG A 360 22.20 14.89 -20.59
N ALA A 361 21.64 14.04 -19.75
CA ALA A 361 21.33 12.65 -20.11
C ALA A 361 20.09 12.54 -20.99
N THR A 362 19.05 13.32 -20.68
CA THR A 362 17.74 13.22 -21.35
C THR A 362 17.58 14.21 -22.51
N GLY A 363 18.36 15.30 -22.51
CA GLY A 363 18.15 16.45 -23.40
C GLY A 363 17.00 17.36 -22.96
N ASN A 364 16.36 17.05 -21.83
CA ASN A 364 15.28 17.86 -21.24
C ASN A 364 15.86 19.08 -20.50
N GLN A 365 14.99 20.03 -20.13
CA GLN A 365 15.36 21.21 -19.33
C GLN A 365 14.50 21.24 -18.05
N PRO A 366 14.70 20.28 -17.13
CA PRO A 366 13.88 20.20 -15.92
C PRO A 366 14.21 21.32 -14.94
N VAL A 367 13.29 21.59 -14.04
CA VAL A 367 13.51 22.36 -12.82
C VAL A 367 13.52 21.37 -11.66
N CYS A 368 14.64 21.26 -10.96
CA CYS A 368 14.76 20.35 -9.82
C CYS A 368 14.81 21.10 -8.49
N LYS A 369 14.17 20.50 -7.49
CA LYS A 369 14.13 21.00 -6.11
C LYS A 369 14.52 19.88 -5.16
N ASP A 370 15.08 20.26 -4.02
CA ASP A 370 15.38 19.37 -2.91
C ASP A 370 14.15 19.31 -1.98
N ASN A 371 13.78 18.12 -1.50
CA ASN A 371 12.68 17.92 -0.55
C ASN A 371 13.02 18.42 0.87
N GLY A 372 14.30 18.71 1.15
CA GLY A 372 14.77 19.22 2.42
C GLY A 372 14.93 18.17 3.52
N ASP A 373 14.76 16.88 3.20
CA ASP A 373 14.97 15.81 4.16
C ASP A 373 16.47 15.70 4.51
N GLY A 374 16.77 15.64 5.81
CA GLY A 374 18.14 15.69 6.34
C GLY A 374 18.86 14.35 6.40
N GLU A 375 18.15 13.23 6.29
CA GLU A 375 18.73 11.88 6.37
C GLU A 375 18.52 11.10 5.06
N HIS A 376 17.34 11.20 4.46
CA HIS A 376 16.98 10.57 3.19
C HIS A 376 16.54 11.65 2.20
N GLY A 377 17.50 12.53 1.86
CA GLY A 377 17.29 13.62 0.90
C GLY A 377 16.79 13.11 -0.43
N ARG A 378 15.92 13.86 -1.10
CA ARG A 378 15.45 13.54 -2.45
C ARG A 378 15.35 14.80 -3.30
N PHE A 379 15.66 14.65 -4.59
CA PHE A 379 15.36 15.67 -5.58
C PHE A 379 14.02 15.35 -6.24
N VAL A 380 13.29 16.39 -6.64
CA VAL A 380 12.12 16.31 -7.53
C VAL A 380 12.38 17.21 -8.73
N CYS A 381 12.50 16.61 -9.91
CA CYS A 381 12.69 17.28 -11.19
C CYS A 381 11.37 17.31 -11.96
N THR A 382 10.89 18.50 -12.29
CA THR A 382 9.68 18.66 -13.11
C THR A 382 10.00 19.27 -14.46
N GLY A 383 9.22 18.92 -15.48
CA GLY A 383 9.43 19.39 -16.84
C GLY A 383 8.31 18.94 -17.77
N ARG A 384 8.57 18.99 -19.08
CA ARG A 384 7.62 18.53 -20.11
C ARG A 384 8.18 17.36 -20.89
N ILE A 385 7.32 16.40 -21.18
CA ILE A 385 7.62 15.25 -22.03
C ILE A 385 6.63 15.19 -23.18
N THR A 386 7.11 14.80 -24.36
CA THR A 386 6.30 14.63 -25.57
C THR A 386 6.50 13.23 -26.13
N ALA A 387 5.40 12.53 -26.38
CA ALA A 387 5.37 11.25 -27.09
C ALA A 387 4.88 11.45 -28.53
N ASN A 388 5.41 10.64 -29.45
CA ASN A 388 4.85 10.50 -30.78
C ASN A 388 3.75 9.45 -30.74
N LEU A 389 2.55 9.83 -31.15
CA LEU A 389 1.37 9.00 -31.02
C LEU A 389 1.06 8.25 -32.31
N SER A 390 0.89 6.93 -32.23
CA SER A 390 0.49 6.12 -33.39
C SER A 390 -1.00 6.24 -33.70
N ASP A 391 -1.82 6.39 -32.66
CA ASP A 391 -3.25 6.66 -32.75
C ASP A 391 -3.67 7.70 -31.71
N PRO A 392 -3.68 8.99 -32.09
CA PRO A 392 -4.05 10.08 -31.19
C PRO A 392 -5.52 10.06 -30.74
N SER A 393 -6.37 9.24 -31.38
CA SER A 393 -7.79 9.12 -31.05
C SER A 393 -8.08 8.05 -29.99
N SER A 394 -7.13 7.13 -29.77
CA SER A 394 -7.24 6.08 -28.77
C SER A 394 -6.63 6.53 -27.45
N LEU A 395 -7.47 6.79 -26.44
CA LEU A 395 -7.01 7.15 -25.09
C LEU A 395 -6.10 6.07 -24.49
N ASN A 396 -6.36 4.79 -24.79
CA ASN A 396 -5.49 3.70 -24.38
C ASN A 396 -4.08 3.87 -24.96
N LYS A 397 -3.97 4.10 -26.28
CA LYS A 397 -2.68 4.29 -26.94
C LYS A 397 -1.97 5.54 -26.47
N VAL A 398 -2.69 6.64 -26.30
CA VAL A 398 -2.13 7.89 -25.74
C VAL A 398 -1.48 7.64 -24.39
N PHE A 399 -2.16 6.92 -23.48
CA PHE A 399 -1.61 6.63 -22.17
C PHE A 399 -0.38 5.71 -22.23
N THR A 400 -0.47 4.61 -22.99
CA THR A 400 0.63 3.64 -23.14
C THR A 400 1.87 4.31 -23.74
N GLU A 401 1.74 5.04 -24.84
CA GLU A 401 2.87 5.67 -25.54
C GLU A 401 3.47 6.84 -24.74
N MET A 402 2.66 7.52 -23.91
CA MET A 402 3.17 8.51 -22.95
C MET A 402 3.97 7.85 -21.82
N SER A 403 3.51 6.71 -21.30
CA SER A 403 4.23 5.93 -20.28
C SER A 403 5.56 5.42 -20.84
N GLU A 404 5.54 4.82 -22.04
CA GLU A 404 6.75 4.38 -22.76
C GLU A 404 7.71 5.55 -23.00
N ALA A 405 7.21 6.74 -23.33
CA ALA A 405 8.05 7.91 -23.53
C ALA A 405 8.73 8.39 -22.23
N VAL A 406 8.04 8.31 -21.09
CA VAL A 406 8.63 8.63 -19.78
C VAL A 406 9.69 7.60 -19.41
N ASP A 407 9.39 6.31 -19.52
CA ASP A 407 10.31 5.24 -19.15
C ASP A 407 11.56 5.28 -20.04
N ALA A 408 11.38 5.29 -21.36
CA ALA A 408 12.50 5.25 -22.31
C ALA A 408 13.30 6.56 -22.38
N ASN A 409 12.67 7.73 -22.30
CA ASN A 409 13.36 9.00 -22.54
C ASN A 409 13.78 9.74 -21.27
N LEU A 410 13.18 9.43 -20.12
CA LEU A 410 13.58 10.01 -18.84
C LEU A 410 14.35 8.97 -18.03
N LEU A 411 13.69 7.89 -17.59
CA LEU A 411 14.27 6.92 -16.66
C LEU A 411 15.48 6.18 -17.25
N ASP A 412 15.33 5.57 -18.42
CA ASP A 412 16.38 4.75 -19.04
C ASP A 412 17.57 5.58 -19.51
N ARG A 413 17.30 6.77 -20.05
CA ARG A 413 18.36 7.69 -20.48
C ARG A 413 19.14 8.27 -19.32
N SER A 414 18.49 8.57 -18.19
CA SER A 414 19.17 9.12 -17.02
C SER A 414 19.95 8.06 -16.25
N LYS A 415 19.49 6.81 -16.21
CA LYS A 415 20.05 5.75 -15.36
C LYS A 415 21.58 5.60 -15.42
N PRO A 416 22.25 5.67 -16.59
CA PRO A 416 23.72 5.57 -16.66
C PRO A 416 24.46 6.83 -16.18
N ALA A 417 23.78 7.96 -16.01
CA ALA A 417 24.41 9.25 -15.73
C ALA A 417 24.77 9.45 -14.25
N ALA A 418 24.07 8.78 -13.34
CA ALA A 418 24.36 8.75 -11.91
C ALA A 418 23.69 7.52 -11.28
N VAL A 419 24.33 6.93 -10.27
CA VAL A 419 23.78 5.75 -9.56
C VAL A 419 22.43 6.07 -8.90
N ASP A 420 22.26 7.32 -8.44
CA ASP A 420 21.05 7.87 -7.86
C ASP A 420 19.83 7.76 -8.80
N PHE A 421 20.05 7.86 -10.12
CA PHE A 421 18.97 7.70 -11.11
C PHE A 421 18.49 6.25 -11.25
N GLY A 422 19.21 5.29 -10.67
CA GLY A 422 18.77 3.89 -10.51
C GLY A 422 17.53 3.76 -9.64
N ASP A 423 17.32 4.69 -8.69
CA ASP A 423 16.17 4.70 -7.76
C ASP A 423 15.23 5.90 -8.00
N MET A 424 15.39 6.57 -9.16
CA MET A 424 14.49 7.63 -9.60
C MET A 424 13.22 7.01 -10.19
N ASN A 425 12.07 7.52 -9.77
CA ASN A 425 10.75 7.16 -10.29
C ASN A 425 10.12 8.40 -10.92
N CYS A 426 9.33 8.22 -11.98
CA CYS A 426 8.67 9.33 -12.65
C CYS A 426 7.18 9.05 -12.86
N ASP A 427 6.37 10.10 -12.74
CA ASP A 427 4.97 10.13 -13.15
C ASP A 427 4.72 11.29 -14.14
N PHE A 428 3.50 11.36 -14.67
CA PHE A 428 3.10 12.42 -15.57
C PHE A 428 1.62 12.75 -15.40
N GLY A 429 1.28 14.02 -15.60
CA GLY A 429 -0.09 14.50 -15.59
C GLY A 429 -0.88 14.10 -16.85
N ARG A 430 -2.15 14.49 -16.91
CA ARG A 430 -3.00 14.20 -18.08
C ARG A 430 -2.40 14.72 -19.40
N PRO A 431 -2.18 13.87 -20.41
CA PRO A 431 -1.63 14.31 -21.69
C PRO A 431 -2.59 15.23 -22.46
N THR A 432 -2.04 16.27 -23.08
CA THR A 432 -2.71 17.05 -24.13
C THR A 432 -2.27 16.53 -25.50
N VAL A 433 -3.23 16.24 -26.37
CA VAL A 433 -2.99 15.73 -27.72
C VAL A 433 -3.09 16.86 -28.74
N THR A 434 -2.10 16.98 -29.62
CA THR A 434 -2.08 17.93 -30.74
C THR A 434 -1.47 17.27 -31.97
N GLY A 435 -2.28 17.01 -33.00
CA GLY A 435 -1.85 16.20 -34.14
C GLY A 435 -1.46 14.80 -33.70
N ASN A 436 -0.24 14.37 -34.05
CA ASN A 436 0.32 13.08 -33.65
C ASN A 436 1.26 13.18 -32.44
N SER A 437 1.08 14.20 -31.59
CA SER A 437 1.92 14.41 -30.42
C SER A 437 1.07 14.48 -29.15
N GLY A 438 1.46 13.70 -28.15
CA GLY A 438 0.95 13.78 -26.78
C GLY A 438 1.96 14.52 -25.92
N THR A 439 1.54 15.46 -25.08
CA THR A 439 2.45 16.19 -24.18
C THR A 439 1.86 16.27 -22.78
N ALA A 440 2.68 16.01 -21.77
CA ALA A 440 2.33 16.14 -20.37
C ALA A 440 3.45 16.82 -19.59
N ASP A 441 3.09 17.40 -18.45
CA ASP A 441 4.08 17.72 -17.42
C ASP A 441 4.47 16.42 -16.70
N PHE A 442 5.75 16.23 -16.42
CA PHE A 442 6.27 15.10 -15.66
C PHE A 442 6.83 15.55 -14.31
N SER A 443 6.85 14.61 -13.37
CA SER A 443 7.51 14.71 -12.07
C SER A 443 8.42 13.51 -11.90
N CYS A 444 9.71 13.73 -11.63
CA CYS A 444 10.70 12.66 -11.43
C CYS A 444 11.39 12.84 -10.08
N GLU A 445 11.23 11.87 -9.19
CA GLU A 445 11.74 11.90 -7.83
C GLU A 445 12.83 10.85 -7.63
N GLY A 446 14.02 11.24 -7.18
CA GLY A 446 15.16 10.35 -6.91
C GLY A 446 15.92 10.74 -5.64
N PRO A 447 16.74 9.81 -5.09
CA PRO A 447 17.48 10.06 -3.86
C PRO A 447 18.63 11.05 -4.04
N LEU A 448 19.01 11.68 -2.93
CA LEU A 448 20.20 12.50 -2.76
C LEU A 448 20.97 11.99 -1.55
N ARG A 449 22.28 11.94 -1.67
CA ARG A 449 23.18 11.65 -0.57
C ARG A 449 23.07 12.71 0.53
N ARG A 450 22.92 12.25 1.77
CA ARG A 450 23.05 13.06 2.99
C ARG A 450 24.22 12.68 3.87
#